data_AF-A0A366VWV3-F1
#
_entry.id   AF-A0A366VWV3-F1
#
_cell.length_a   1.000
_cell.length_b   1.000
_cell.length_c   1.000
_cell.angle_alpha   90.00
_cell.angle_beta   90.00
_cell.angle_gamma   90.00
#
_symmetry.space_group_name_H-M   'P 1'
#
loop_
_entity.id
_entity.type
_entity.pdbx_description
1 polymer ?
#
loop_
_entity_poly.entity_id
_entity_poly.type
_entity_poly.pdbx_seq_one_letter_code
_entity_poly.pdbx_strand_id
1 'polypeptide(L)'
;MTDNFLQLTGIVTESPIHKISPSGVEHCNLTIEHRSVQEEAGLPRNAMCYMPIATSGPLASQLKNKLSKGMQIKVSGFITYHQSKSNLGKLVLHAQYIEQI
;
A
#
# COMPACT_ATOMS: atom_id res chain seq x y z
N MET A 1 12.69 10.85 -15.34
CA MET A 1 12.20 9.46 -15.39
C MET A 1 10.70 9.51 -15.19
N THR A 2 9.92 8.81 -16.00
CA THR A 2 8.45 8.89 -15.99
C THR A 2 7.79 7.61 -15.49
N ASP A 3 8.45 6.46 -15.63
CA ASP A 3 7.89 5.17 -15.24
C ASP A 3 8.01 4.94 -13.74
N ASN A 4 6.88 4.80 -13.08
CA ASN A 4 6.78 4.39 -11.68
C ASN A 4 5.38 3.83 -11.45
N PHE A 5 5.27 2.50 -11.55
CA PHE A 5 4.02 1.80 -11.32
C PHE A 5 4.29 0.47 -10.63
N LEU A 6 3.57 0.22 -9.55
CA LEU A 6 3.56 -1.05 -8.82
C LEU A 6 2.11 -1.47 -8.65
N GLN A 7 1.84 -2.75 -8.93
CA GLN A 7 0.60 -3.45 -8.62
C GLN A 7 0.91 -4.62 -7.69
N LEU A 8 0.22 -4.71 -6.57
CA LEU A 8 0.46 -5.72 -5.56
C LEU A 8 -0.86 -6.16 -4.90
N THR A 9 -1.03 -7.47 -4.75
CA THR A 9 -2.12 -8.05 -3.95
C THR A 9 -1.63 -8.37 -2.55
N GLY A 10 -2.50 -8.34 -1.55
CA GLY A 10 -2.12 -8.75 -0.21
C GLY A 10 -3.27 -8.67 0.79
N ILE A 11 -2.98 -9.08 2.02
CA ILE A 11 -3.91 -9.09 3.13
C ILE A 11 -3.65 -7.86 4.00
N VAL A 12 -4.68 -7.09 4.30
CA VAL A 12 -4.62 -5.94 5.22
C VAL A 12 -4.21 -6.42 6.61
N THR A 13 -3.06 -5.97 7.11
CA THR A 13 -2.48 -6.51 8.35
C THR A 13 -3.15 -5.94 9.59
N GLU A 14 -3.55 -4.67 9.54
CA GLU A 14 -4.20 -3.93 10.63
C GLU A 14 -5.24 -2.96 10.08
N SER A 15 -6.16 -2.49 10.92
CA SER A 15 -7.17 -1.52 10.51
C SER A 15 -6.53 -0.24 9.93
N PRO A 16 -7.01 0.26 8.79
CA PRO A 16 -6.49 1.49 8.18
C PRO A 16 -6.56 2.70 9.12
N ILE A 17 -5.53 3.53 9.08
CA ILE A 17 -5.41 4.75 9.86
C ILE A 17 -5.82 5.92 8.99
N HIS A 18 -6.92 6.58 9.34
CA HIS A 18 -7.38 7.80 8.68
C HIS A 18 -6.90 9.05 9.42
N LYS A 19 -6.44 10.06 8.68
CA LYS A 19 -5.99 11.36 9.22
C LYS A 19 -6.44 12.49 8.31
N ILE A 20 -6.56 13.68 8.86
CA ILE A 20 -6.79 14.91 8.09
C ILE A 20 -5.56 15.82 8.30
N SER A 21 -4.96 16.31 7.22
CA SER A 21 -3.85 17.26 7.29
C SER A 21 -4.33 18.64 7.77
N PRO A 22 -3.43 19.54 8.20
CA PRO A 22 -3.79 20.94 8.49
C PRO A 22 -4.45 21.68 7.30
N SER A 23 -4.17 21.24 6.07
CA SER A 23 -4.80 21.77 4.85
C SER A 23 -6.17 21.14 4.53
N GLY A 24 -6.69 20.28 5.39
CA GLY A 24 -7.99 19.61 5.22
C GLY A 24 -7.97 18.39 4.29
N VAL A 25 -6.79 17.90 3.90
CA VAL A 25 -6.68 16.72 3.01
C VAL A 25 -6.84 15.45 3.83
N GLU A 26 -7.77 14.59 3.44
CA GLU A 26 -7.93 13.28 4.04
C GLU A 26 -6.83 12.33 3.57
N HIS A 27 -6.31 11.54 4.50
CA HIS A 27 -5.29 10.53 4.27
C HIS A 27 -5.76 9.20 4.85
N CYS A 28 -5.41 8.11 4.17
CA CYS A 28 -5.59 6.75 4.65
C CYS A 28 -4.25 6.01 4.50
N ASN A 29 -3.75 5.47 5.61
CA ASN A 29 -2.54 4.65 5.65
C ASN A 29 -2.89 3.25 6.13
N LEU A 30 -2.37 2.24 5.46
CA LEU A 30 -2.47 0.85 5.88
C LEU A 30 -1.21 0.08 5.48
N THR A 31 -1.15 -1.19 5.87
CA THR A 31 -0.09 -2.10 5.42
C THR A 31 -0.77 -3.36 4.89
N ILE A 32 -0.28 -3.87 3.76
CA ILE A 32 -0.62 -5.23 3.31
C ILE A 32 0.55 -6.17 3.51
N GLU A 33 0.24 -7.41 3.86
CA GLU A 33 1.15 -8.53 3.73
C GLU A 33 0.91 -9.20 2.37
N HIS A 34 1.93 -9.19 1.53
CA HIS A 34 1.95 -9.94 0.28
C HIS A 34 2.71 -11.25 0.49
N ARG A 35 2.13 -12.35 -0.01
CA ARG A 35 2.79 -13.65 -0.15
C ARG A 35 2.44 -14.24 -1.50
N SER A 36 3.45 -14.68 -2.25
CA SER A 36 3.25 -15.37 -3.53
C SER A 36 4.44 -16.27 -3.88
N VAL A 37 4.27 -17.06 -4.93
CA VAL A 37 5.35 -17.74 -5.63
C VAL A 37 5.49 -17.08 -7.00
N GLN A 38 6.71 -16.66 -7.33
CA GLN A 38 7.08 -16.10 -8.63
C GLN A 38 8.02 -17.06 -9.35
N GLU A 39 8.17 -16.89 -10.66
CA GLU A 39 9.22 -17.58 -11.42
C GLU A 39 10.43 -16.66 -11.58
N GLU A 40 11.62 -17.15 -11.23
CA GLU A 40 12.88 -16.44 -11.43
C GLU A 40 13.92 -17.44 -11.94
N ALA A 41 14.52 -17.14 -13.11
CA ALA A 41 15.44 -18.05 -13.81
C ALA A 41 14.87 -19.47 -14.04
N GLY A 42 13.56 -19.57 -14.34
CA GLY A 42 12.86 -20.84 -14.56
C GLY A 42 12.61 -21.66 -13.29
N LEU A 43 12.83 -21.08 -12.11
CA LEU A 43 12.64 -21.75 -10.82
C LEU A 43 11.60 -21.00 -9.96
N PRO A 44 10.78 -21.72 -9.17
CA PRO A 44 9.83 -21.08 -8.26
C PRO A 44 10.56 -20.40 -7.09
N ARG A 45 10.19 -19.15 -6.82
CA ARG A 45 10.72 -18.32 -5.73
C ARG A 45 9.59 -17.78 -4.85
N ASN A 46 9.70 -18.00 -3.55
CA ASN A 46 8.80 -17.38 -2.59
C ASN A 46 9.08 -15.87 -2.50
N ALA A 47 8.06 -15.05 -2.72
CA ALA A 47 8.09 -13.60 -2.54
C ALA A 47 7.18 -13.21 -1.39
N MET A 48 7.73 -12.47 -0.42
CA MET A 48 6.99 -11.97 0.73
C MET A 48 7.43 -10.54 1.06
N CYS A 49 6.46 -9.65 1.29
CA CYS A 49 6.74 -8.32 1.81
C CYS A 49 5.58 -7.76 2.62
N TYR A 50 5.91 -6.90 3.58
CA TYR A 50 4.98 -5.96 4.17
C TYR A 50 5.09 -4.64 3.42
N MET A 51 4.04 -4.23 2.71
CA MET A 51 4.03 -3.01 1.92
C MET A 51 3.19 -1.94 2.62
N PRO A 52 3.81 -0.88 3.17
CA PRO A 52 3.09 0.31 3.59
C PRO A 52 2.40 0.96 2.39
N ILE A 53 1.13 1.28 2.53
CA ILE A 53 0.33 1.95 1.52
C ILE A 53 -0.15 3.28 2.10
N ALA A 54 -0.07 4.32 1.27
CA ALA A 54 -0.62 5.64 1.57
C ALA A 54 -1.55 6.07 0.44
N THR A 55 -2.68 6.69 0.78
CA THR A 55 -3.53 7.38 -0.19
C THR A 55 -4.10 8.65 0.41
N SER A 56 -4.40 9.62 -0.43
CA SER A 56 -4.82 10.97 -0.02
C SER A 56 -5.96 11.48 -0.90
N GLY A 57 -6.73 12.44 -0.38
CA GLY A 57 -7.82 13.06 -1.12
C GLY A 57 -9.02 12.13 -1.30
N PRO A 58 -9.75 12.22 -2.44
CA PRO A 58 -11.03 11.52 -2.62
C PRO A 58 -10.98 10.00 -2.39
N LEU A 59 -9.89 9.35 -2.80
CA LEU A 59 -9.74 7.91 -2.60
C LEU A 59 -9.62 7.57 -1.10
N ALA A 60 -8.90 8.38 -0.31
CA ALA A 60 -8.83 8.19 1.14
C ALA A 60 -10.20 8.31 1.81
N SER A 61 -11.03 9.26 1.36
CA SER A 61 -12.41 9.44 1.83
C SER A 61 -13.30 8.24 1.49
N GLN A 62 -13.19 7.74 0.25
CA GLN A 62 -13.98 6.61 -0.23
C GLN A 62 -13.68 5.30 0.50
N LEU A 63 -12.48 5.15 1.05
CA LEU A 63 -12.04 3.95 1.76
C LEU A 63 -12.46 3.92 3.24
N LYS A 64 -12.97 5.03 3.79
CA LYS A 64 -13.45 5.07 5.17
C LYS A 64 -14.44 3.95 5.43
N ASN A 65 -14.17 3.15 6.46
CA ASN A 65 -14.98 2.01 6.91
C ASN A 65 -15.16 0.89 5.86
N LYS A 66 -14.45 0.93 4.72
CA LYS A 66 -14.53 -0.12 3.68
C LYS A 66 -13.47 -1.20 3.82
N LEU A 67 -12.35 -0.88 4.46
CA LEU A 67 -11.23 -1.79 4.65
C LEU A 67 -11.06 -2.13 6.13
N SER A 68 -10.82 -3.40 6.42
CA SER A 68 -10.58 -3.94 7.75
C SER A 68 -9.45 -4.98 7.72
N LYS A 69 -8.90 -5.30 8.89
CA LYS A 69 -7.89 -6.34 9.06
C LYS A 69 -8.37 -7.67 8.48
N GLY A 70 -7.48 -8.35 7.76
CA GLY A 70 -7.75 -9.66 7.15
C GLY A 70 -8.38 -9.59 5.76
N MET A 71 -8.80 -8.40 5.28
CA MET A 71 -9.31 -8.26 3.92
C MET A 71 -8.20 -8.45 2.89
N GLN A 72 -8.50 -9.20 1.84
CA GLN A 72 -7.63 -9.33 0.69
C GLN A 72 -7.94 -8.21 -0.31
N ILE A 73 -6.90 -7.50 -0.74
CA ILE A 73 -7.03 -6.38 -1.67
C ILE A 73 -5.96 -6.43 -2.76
N LYS A 74 -6.24 -5.78 -3.89
CA LYS A 74 -5.25 -5.40 -4.91
C LYS A 74 -5.07 -3.90 -4.89
N VAL A 75 -3.81 -3.46 -4.89
CA VAL A 75 -3.43 -2.05 -4.83
C VAL A 75 -2.48 -1.73 -5.97
N SER A 76 -2.76 -0.65 -6.68
CA SER A 76 -1.91 -0.15 -7.75
C SER A 76 -1.64 1.35 -7.63
N GLY A 77 -0.44 1.78 -8.00
CA GLY A 77 -0.03 3.19 -7.96
C GLY A 77 1.48 3.32 -8.12
N PHE A 78 2.08 4.34 -7.52
CA PHE A 78 3.51 4.61 -7.62
C PHE A 78 4.22 4.45 -6.27
N ILE A 79 5.50 4.12 -6.28
CA ILE A 79 6.29 3.94 -5.05
C ILE A 79 7.14 5.17 -4.74
N THR A 80 7.25 5.47 -3.45
CA THR A 80 8.12 6.53 -2.92
C THR A 80 8.94 6.00 -1.77
N TYR A 81 10.06 6.67 -1.47
CA TYR A 81 10.88 6.35 -0.31
C TYR A 81 10.70 7.43 0.76
N HIS A 82 10.18 7.04 1.92
CA HIS A 82 10.01 7.95 3.05
C HIS A 82 11.16 7.73 4.03
N GLN A 83 11.98 8.76 4.24
CA GLN A 83 12.99 8.76 5.30
C GLN A 83 12.32 9.09 6.64
N SER A 84 12.54 8.24 7.64
CA SER A 84 12.15 8.57 9.01
C SER A 84 13.26 9.38 9.70
N LYS A 85 12.94 9.98 10.86
CA LYS A 85 13.92 10.71 11.67
C LYS A 85 15.11 9.86 12.14
N SER A 86 14.98 8.53 12.12
CA SER A 86 16.06 7.61 12.48
C SER A 86 16.95 7.21 11.30
N ASN A 87 16.87 7.90 10.15
CA ASN A 87 17.54 7.56 8.89
C ASN A 87 17.18 6.19 8.29
N LEU A 88 16.33 5.41 8.95
CA LEU A 88 15.73 4.22 8.36
C LEU A 88 14.59 4.69 7.46
N GLY A 89 14.77 4.59 6.15
CA GLY A 89 13.68 4.88 5.23
C GLY A 89 12.91 3.63 4.84
N LYS A 90 11.67 3.85 4.41
CA LYS A 90 10.73 2.81 4.02
C LYS A 90 10.19 3.09 2.63
N LEU A 91 10.04 2.04 1.83
CA LEU A 91 9.28 2.12 0.59
C LEU A 91 7.79 2.20 0.93
N VAL A 92 7.06 3.08 0.24
CA VAL A 92 5.62 3.28 0.42
C VAL A 92 4.96 3.26 -0.95
N LEU A 93 3.91 2.46 -1.09
CA LEU A 93 3.04 2.45 -2.27
C LEU A 93 1.96 3.53 -2.12
N HIS A 94 2.07 4.60 -2.92
CA HIS A 94 1.02 5.60 -3.04
C HIS A 94 -0.10 5.08 -3.95
N ALA A 95 -1.19 4.63 -3.35
CA ALA A 95 -2.28 3.99 -4.07
C ALA A 95 -3.09 5.00 -4.90
N GLN A 96 -3.25 4.68 -6.18
CA GLN A 96 -4.17 5.32 -7.12
C GLN A 96 -5.43 4.47 -7.35
N TYR A 97 -5.32 3.15 -7.16
CA TYR A 97 -6.41 2.19 -7.31
C TYR A 97 -6.36 1.17 -6.18
N ILE A 98 -7.51 0.88 -5.57
CA ILE A 98 -7.68 -0.19 -4.59
C ILE A 98 -8.98 -0.94 -4.88
N GLU A 99 -8.91 -2.26 -4.98
CA GLU A 99 -10.06 -3.14 -5.09
C GLU A 99 -9.99 -4.27 -4.07
N GLN A 100 -11.14 -4.67 -3.54
CA GLN A 100 -11.29 -5.88 -2.74
C GLN A 100 -11.38 -7.08 -3.68
N ILE A 101 -10.70 -8.18 -3.34
CA ILE A 101 -10.69 -9.43 -4.10
C ILE A 101 -11.20 -10.61 -3.27
#